data_AF-A0A6P8CQZ0-F1
#
_entry.id   AF-A0A6P8CQZ0-F1
#
_cell.length_a   1.000
_cell.length_b   1.000
_cell.length_c   1.000
_cell.angle_alpha   90.00
_cell.angle_beta   90.00
_cell.angle_gamma   90.00
#
_symmetry.space_group_name_H-M   'P 1'
#
loop_
_entity.id
_entity.type
_entity.pdbx_description
1 polymer ?
#
loop_
_entity_poly.entity_id
_entity_poly.type
_entity_poly.pdbx_seq_one_letter_code
_entity_poly.pdbx_strand_id
1 'polypeptide(L)'
;MISSSLLSSSVCSSSSKSLLFLPLRPPFSFQSARGIVAAAATMSLNLNSHAFAGNPIRAKTPKSTDPFSPASALDTLKTQLLEAAAHSSSTLPNFKVLPFRKGRPLASSSDSGNDAGPRWHLGWVNLGECQSLLSNFGIEMSCELFVYLGSRAEEGEVYWAVDFSGEGGGTVDELGGKKFCFVELRTLMVATDWDDERAMGDLAIAGHARALLEWHGSSKFCGNCGGKTVPMEAGRRKQCTNESCKKRVYPRIDPVVIMLVIDKENDCVLLSRQSRFVPRMWSCLAGFIEPGESLEEAVRRETWEETGIEVGEVVYHSSQPWPVGPSSMPCQLMVGFYAYAKSQVLNVDKEELEDAQWHSREDVKKALGFADYKKAQRMAAAKVGQMCRGVEKGQSLSADFNIENGEVAPMFFPGPFAIANHLISSWANQDTLVNGVQTQLKFPSSSLSNL
;
A
#
# COMPACT_ATOMS: atom_id res chain seq x y z
N MET A 1 -7.27 -6.82 -55.04
CA MET A 1 -7.70 -7.62 -56.21
C MET A 1 -7.87 -9.05 -55.70
N ILE A 2 -9.06 -9.41 -55.18
CA ILE A 2 -10.18 -10.11 -55.89
C ILE A 2 -9.68 -11.49 -56.38
N SER A 3 -10.16 -12.66 -55.96
CA SER A 3 -11.53 -13.22 -55.83
C SER A 3 -11.45 -14.46 -54.90
N SER A 4 -12.35 -14.86 -53.99
CA SER A 4 -13.83 -15.02 -53.96
C SER A 4 -14.38 -16.24 -54.73
N SER A 5 -14.89 -17.23 -53.98
CA SER A 5 -16.03 -18.16 -54.29
C SER A 5 -16.25 -19.11 -53.08
N LEU A 6 -17.26 -18.93 -52.20
CA LEU A 6 -18.70 -19.34 -52.27
C LEU A 6 -18.87 -20.87 -52.42
N LEU A 7 -19.82 -21.62 -51.83
CA LEU A 7 -20.95 -21.47 -50.90
C LEU A 7 -21.48 -22.92 -50.70
N SER A 8 -22.03 -23.28 -49.54
CA SER A 8 -23.10 -24.29 -49.46
C SER A 8 -23.76 -24.28 -48.07
N SER A 9 -25.06 -24.03 -48.08
CA SER A 9 -25.99 -23.99 -46.96
C SER A 9 -27.07 -25.06 -47.17
N SER A 10 -27.52 -25.74 -46.12
CA SER A 10 -28.81 -26.45 -46.16
C SER A 10 -29.49 -26.46 -44.80
N VAL A 11 -30.63 -25.77 -44.76
CA VAL A 11 -31.68 -25.78 -43.73
C VAL A 11 -32.68 -26.87 -44.11
N CYS A 12 -33.25 -27.60 -43.15
CA CYS A 12 -34.57 -28.20 -43.31
C CYS A 12 -35.27 -28.40 -41.95
N SER A 13 -36.56 -28.08 -41.90
CA SER A 13 -37.40 -27.96 -40.71
C SER A 13 -38.53 -29.00 -40.66
N SER A 14 -39.07 -29.16 -39.44
CA SER A 14 -40.49 -29.39 -39.09
C SER A 14 -41.19 -30.72 -39.42
N SER A 15 -41.76 -31.37 -38.39
CA SER A 15 -43.22 -31.57 -38.29
C SER A 15 -43.71 -32.12 -36.93
N SER A 16 -44.80 -31.52 -36.44
CA SER A 16 -45.58 -31.75 -35.23
C SER A 16 -46.39 -33.05 -35.20
N LYS A 17 -46.81 -33.48 -33.99
CA LYS A 17 -48.15 -34.06 -33.71
C LYS A 17 -48.53 -33.88 -32.23
N SER A 18 -49.71 -33.29 -32.01
CA SER A 18 -50.42 -33.14 -30.72
C SER A 18 -51.57 -34.13 -30.61
N LEU A 19 -52.05 -34.40 -29.38
CA LEU A 19 -53.41 -34.82 -28.91
C LEU A 19 -53.21 -35.37 -27.46
N LEU A 20 -54.01 -35.22 -26.40
CA LEU A 20 -55.17 -34.40 -25.99
C LEU A 20 -55.34 -34.57 -24.45
N PHE A 21 -56.08 -33.67 -23.80
CA PHE A 21 -56.28 -33.45 -22.34
C PHE A 21 -57.23 -34.42 -21.60
N LEU A 22 -57.09 -34.56 -20.24
CA LEU A 22 -58.08 -34.27 -19.15
C LEU A 22 -57.68 -34.88 -17.74
N PRO A 23 -58.24 -34.45 -16.56
CA PRO A 23 -57.44 -33.95 -15.41
C PRO A 23 -57.81 -34.46 -13.97
N LEU A 24 -57.18 -33.84 -12.93
CA LEU A 24 -57.60 -33.60 -11.52
C LEU A 24 -57.29 -34.61 -10.36
N ARG A 25 -56.33 -34.27 -9.45
CA ARG A 25 -56.50 -33.81 -8.02
C ARG A 25 -55.21 -33.97 -7.15
N PRO A 26 -54.93 -33.07 -6.16
CA PRO A 26 -53.82 -33.14 -5.19
C PRO A 26 -54.32 -33.55 -3.77
N PRO A 27 -53.56 -33.42 -2.65
CA PRO A 27 -52.10 -33.44 -2.40
C PRO A 27 -51.67 -34.51 -1.35
N PHE A 28 -50.38 -34.82 -1.24
CA PHE A 28 -49.79 -35.36 0.01
C PHE A 28 -48.49 -34.65 0.34
N SER A 29 -48.39 -34.21 1.60
CA SER A 29 -47.24 -33.54 2.19
C SER A 29 -46.07 -34.51 2.37
N PHE A 30 -44.85 -34.04 2.07
CA PHE A 30 -43.63 -34.67 2.57
C PHE A 30 -42.80 -33.63 3.33
N GLN A 31 -42.53 -33.98 4.59
CA GLN A 31 -41.67 -33.25 5.50
C GLN A 31 -40.24 -33.17 4.93
N SER A 32 -39.69 -31.95 4.88
CA SER A 32 -38.30 -31.70 4.57
C SER A 32 -37.42 -32.13 5.74
N ALA A 33 -36.54 -33.11 5.48
CA ALA A 33 -35.45 -33.48 6.37
C ALA A 33 -34.44 -32.33 6.43
N ARG A 34 -34.16 -31.85 7.65
CA ARG A 34 -33.08 -30.90 7.94
C ARG A 34 -31.73 -31.53 7.57
N GLY A 35 -31.20 -31.18 6.42
CA GLY A 35 -29.78 -31.35 6.09
C GLY A 35 -28.96 -30.34 6.89
N ILE A 36 -27.99 -30.84 7.65
CA ILE A 36 -27.00 -30.03 8.38
C ILE A 36 -26.12 -29.36 7.32
N VAL A 37 -26.38 -28.08 7.06
CA VAL A 37 -25.43 -27.23 6.32
C VAL A 37 -24.30 -26.91 7.28
N ALA A 38 -23.12 -27.46 7.02
CA ALA A 38 -21.90 -27.02 7.69
C ALA A 38 -21.73 -25.53 7.41
N ALA A 39 -21.93 -24.71 8.43
CA ALA A 39 -21.68 -23.28 8.37
C ALA A 39 -20.18 -23.08 8.12
N ALA A 40 -19.82 -22.67 6.91
CA ALA A 40 -18.49 -22.14 6.63
C ALA A 40 -18.30 -20.95 7.59
N ALA A 41 -17.38 -21.10 8.53
CA ALA A 41 -17.00 -20.03 9.44
C ALA A 41 -16.47 -18.87 8.59
N THR A 42 -17.27 -17.82 8.45
CA THR A 42 -16.80 -16.52 7.97
C THR A 42 -15.71 -16.04 8.93
N MET A 43 -14.46 -16.27 8.53
CA MET A 43 -13.25 -15.77 9.16
C MET A 43 -13.27 -14.25 9.03
N SER A 44 -13.89 -13.56 9.99
CA SER A 44 -13.68 -12.14 10.19
C SER A 44 -12.30 -11.97 10.80
N LEU A 45 -11.26 -12.04 9.96
CA LEU A 45 -9.92 -11.66 10.34
C LEU A 45 -9.99 -10.17 10.72
N ASN A 46 -9.83 -9.85 11.99
CA ASN A 46 -9.39 -8.51 12.39
C ASN A 46 -7.95 -8.36 11.86
N LEU A 47 -7.80 -8.13 10.55
CA LEU A 47 -6.54 -7.76 9.96
C LEU A 47 -6.26 -6.34 10.44
N ASN A 48 -5.30 -6.20 11.36
CA ASN A 48 -4.64 -4.91 11.56
C ASN A 48 -4.27 -4.36 10.18
N SER A 49 -4.56 -3.07 9.95
CA SER A 49 -4.32 -2.45 8.64
C SER A 49 -2.85 -2.58 8.25
N HIS A 50 -2.58 -3.07 7.05
CA HIS A 50 -1.25 -3.06 6.47
C HIS A 50 -0.70 -1.63 6.39
N ALA A 51 0.61 -1.44 6.58
CA ALA A 51 1.22 -0.15 6.27
C ALA A 51 0.86 0.29 4.85
N PHE A 52 0.63 1.60 4.68
CA PHE A 52 0.20 2.25 3.44
C PHE A 52 -1.22 1.93 2.93
N ALA A 53 -1.99 1.09 3.63
CA ALA A 53 -3.39 0.83 3.33
C ALA A 53 -4.32 1.72 4.19
N GLY A 54 -5.60 1.83 3.79
CA GLY A 54 -6.60 2.54 4.60
C GLY A 54 -6.53 4.07 4.55
N ASN A 55 -6.17 4.65 3.39
CA ASN A 55 -6.07 6.09 3.22
C ASN A 55 -7.41 6.82 3.55
N PRO A 56 -7.47 7.63 4.63
CA PRO A 56 -8.73 8.17 5.17
C PRO A 56 -9.32 9.30 4.30
N ILE A 57 -8.51 9.99 3.50
CA ILE A 57 -8.99 11.08 2.62
C ILE A 57 -9.50 10.58 1.27
N ARG A 58 -9.54 9.25 1.05
CA ARG A 58 -10.03 8.62 -0.18
C ARG A 58 -11.31 7.79 -0.01
N ALA A 59 -11.89 7.74 1.20
CA ALA A 59 -13.01 6.85 1.52
C ALA A 59 -14.28 7.09 0.67
N LYS A 60 -14.46 8.30 0.12
CA LYS A 60 -15.55 8.62 -0.81
C LYS A 60 -14.99 9.50 -1.93
N THR A 61 -14.99 9.02 -3.17
CA THR A 61 -14.68 9.89 -4.32
C THR A 61 -15.87 10.80 -4.54
N PRO A 62 -15.74 12.14 -4.40
CA PRO A 62 -16.86 13.04 -4.62
C PRO A 62 -17.35 12.94 -6.07
N LYS A 63 -18.67 13.10 -6.29
CA LYS A 63 -19.23 13.14 -7.64
C LYS A 63 -18.63 14.34 -8.38
N SER A 64 -18.59 14.30 -9.71
CA SER A 64 -18.02 15.40 -10.52
C SER A 64 -18.69 16.75 -10.33
N THR A 65 -19.91 16.77 -9.76
CA THR A 65 -20.68 17.99 -9.43
C THR A 65 -20.43 18.51 -8.02
N ASP A 66 -19.63 17.80 -7.22
CA ASP A 66 -19.32 18.16 -5.85
C ASP A 66 -18.23 19.26 -5.83
N PRO A 67 -18.37 20.34 -5.03
CA PRO A 67 -17.35 21.37 -4.90
C PRO A 67 -15.97 20.85 -4.48
N PHE A 68 -15.91 19.70 -3.80
CA PHE A 68 -14.67 19.03 -3.38
C PHE A 68 -14.17 17.98 -4.38
N SER A 69 -14.84 17.84 -5.52
CA SER A 69 -14.41 16.93 -6.58
C SER A 69 -13.02 17.32 -7.10
N PRO A 70 -12.25 16.37 -7.65
CA PRO A 70 -10.93 16.67 -8.20
C PRO A 70 -10.95 17.78 -9.26
N ALA A 71 -11.99 17.84 -10.09
CA ALA A 71 -12.13 18.86 -11.13
C ALA A 71 -12.39 20.25 -10.52
N SER A 72 -13.37 20.35 -9.61
CA SER A 72 -13.70 21.60 -8.91
C SER A 72 -12.54 22.11 -8.06
N ALA A 73 -11.84 21.21 -7.37
CA ALA A 73 -10.65 21.53 -6.61
C ALA A 73 -9.53 22.08 -7.49
N LEU A 74 -9.30 21.47 -8.67
CA LEU A 74 -8.29 21.94 -9.61
C LEU A 74 -8.62 23.32 -10.18
N ASP A 75 -9.88 23.55 -10.54
CA ASP A 75 -10.30 24.86 -11.06
C ASP A 75 -10.19 25.94 -9.98
N THR A 76 -10.56 25.61 -8.73
CA THR A 76 -10.33 26.50 -7.58
C THR A 76 -8.85 26.80 -7.37
N LEU A 77 -7.97 25.80 -7.51
CA LEU A 77 -6.52 25.98 -7.43
C LEU A 77 -6.02 26.91 -8.53
N LYS A 78 -6.44 26.73 -9.79
CA LYS A 78 -6.07 27.65 -10.88
C LYS A 78 -6.51 29.07 -10.58
N THR A 79 -7.74 29.25 -10.13
CA THR A 79 -8.28 30.56 -9.76
C THR A 79 -7.44 31.21 -8.66
N GLN A 80 -7.15 30.51 -7.56
CA GLN A 80 -6.32 31.06 -6.48
C GLN A 80 -4.87 31.37 -6.91
N LEU A 81 -4.30 30.57 -7.82
CA LEU A 81 -2.96 30.83 -8.38
C LEU A 81 -2.94 32.07 -9.29
N LEU A 82 -4.04 32.33 -10.02
CA LEU A 82 -4.21 33.53 -10.85
C LEU A 82 -4.61 34.76 -10.02
N GLU A 83 -5.41 34.58 -8.97
CA GLU A 83 -6.01 35.59 -8.10
C GLU A 83 -5.19 35.88 -6.84
N ALA A 84 -3.90 35.52 -6.79
CA ALA A 84 -2.97 35.97 -5.74
C ALA A 84 -2.86 37.52 -5.60
N ALA A 85 -3.72 38.29 -6.28
CA ALA A 85 -3.93 39.72 -6.21
C ALA A 85 -5.29 40.20 -5.63
N ALA A 86 -6.28 39.36 -5.26
CA ALA A 86 -7.56 39.91 -4.72
C ALA A 86 -8.34 39.00 -3.75
N HIS A 87 -8.47 39.47 -2.50
CA HIS A 87 -9.52 39.28 -1.48
C HIS A 87 -10.20 37.90 -1.31
N SER A 88 -10.04 37.36 -0.09
CA SER A 88 -10.63 36.13 0.44
C SER A 88 -12.17 36.12 0.43
N SER A 89 -12.78 35.24 -0.39
CA SER A 89 -14.16 34.81 -0.23
C SER A 89 -14.25 33.64 0.78
N SER A 90 -15.24 33.68 1.67
CA SER A 90 -15.43 32.73 2.79
C SER A 90 -15.99 31.35 2.41
N THR A 91 -16.11 31.04 1.12
CA THR A 91 -16.64 29.76 0.61
C THR A 91 -15.60 28.88 -0.09
N LEU A 92 -14.33 29.31 -0.11
CA LEU A 92 -13.24 28.55 -0.74
C LEU A 92 -12.78 27.38 0.15
N PRO A 93 -12.45 26.21 -0.42
CA PRO A 93 -11.95 25.07 0.36
C PRO A 93 -10.64 25.42 1.04
N ASN A 94 -10.42 24.88 2.23
CA ASN A 94 -9.13 24.97 2.91
C ASN A 94 -8.13 24.02 2.24
N PHE A 95 -7.08 24.56 1.62
CA PHE A 95 -6.07 23.75 0.93
C PHE A 95 -5.00 23.29 1.90
N LYS A 96 -4.86 21.97 2.00
CA LYS A 96 -3.78 21.29 2.71
C LYS A 96 -2.81 20.72 1.68
N VAL A 97 -1.63 21.30 1.59
CA VAL A 97 -0.59 20.85 0.67
C VAL A 97 0.45 20.07 1.47
N LEU A 98 0.82 18.88 0.99
CA LEU A 98 1.92 18.07 1.52
C LEU A 98 3.15 18.21 0.62
N PRO A 99 4.20 18.91 1.09
CA PRO A 99 5.46 19.01 0.38
C PRO A 99 6.22 17.69 0.33
N PHE A 100 6.85 17.43 -0.81
CA PHE A 100 7.82 16.34 -1.00
C PHE A 100 9.16 16.87 -1.50
N ARG A 101 10.23 16.15 -1.16
CA ARG A 101 11.54 16.36 -1.77
C ARG A 101 12.22 15.01 -2.00
N LYS A 102 12.43 14.65 -3.26
CA LYS A 102 13.04 13.40 -3.74
C LYS A 102 12.32 12.19 -3.14
N GLY A 103 10.99 12.19 -3.25
CA GLY A 103 10.14 11.13 -2.69
C GLY A 103 10.00 11.13 -1.16
N ARG A 104 10.58 12.10 -0.44
CA ARG A 104 10.47 12.24 1.02
C ARG A 104 9.35 13.23 1.37
N PRO A 105 8.28 12.84 2.08
CA PRO A 105 7.28 13.78 2.58
C PRO A 105 7.87 14.70 3.65
N LEU A 106 7.32 15.91 3.74
CA LEU A 106 7.50 16.77 4.89
C LEU A 106 6.76 16.18 6.09
N ALA A 107 7.46 16.05 7.20
CA ALA A 107 6.93 15.58 8.47
C ALA A 107 7.24 16.62 9.55
N SER A 108 6.44 16.61 10.61
CA SER A 108 6.75 17.27 11.88
C SER A 108 6.80 16.24 13.00
N SER A 109 7.30 16.66 14.15
CA SER A 109 7.24 15.84 15.35
C SER A 109 6.76 16.66 16.54
N SER A 110 5.85 16.07 17.32
CA SER A 110 5.39 16.61 18.59
C SER A 110 5.92 15.74 19.73
N ASP A 111 6.42 16.38 20.79
CA ASP A 111 6.71 15.70 22.04
C ASP A 111 5.37 15.38 22.72
N SER A 112 5.02 14.10 22.81
CA SER A 112 3.90 13.73 23.68
C SER A 112 4.39 13.87 25.12
N GLY A 113 3.74 14.69 25.94
CA GLY A 113 4.16 14.95 27.32
C GLY A 113 4.10 13.73 28.26
N ASN A 114 3.85 12.54 27.71
CA ASN A 114 3.78 11.26 28.41
C ASN A 114 4.96 10.37 27.99
N ASP A 115 5.19 9.28 28.72
CA ASP A 115 6.23 8.26 28.49
C ASP A 115 6.11 7.48 27.14
N ALA A 116 5.25 7.95 26.23
CA ALA A 116 5.00 7.39 24.90
C ALA A 116 6.01 7.86 23.83
N GLY A 117 6.89 8.82 24.16
CA GLY A 117 7.91 9.33 23.23
C GLY A 117 7.36 10.30 22.18
N PRO A 118 8.22 10.77 21.25
CA PRO A 118 7.81 11.70 20.20
C PRO A 118 6.94 11.00 19.16
N ARG A 119 5.90 11.69 18.69
CA ARG A 119 5.06 11.24 17.56
C ARG A 119 5.32 12.09 16.34
N TRP A 120 5.33 11.46 15.17
CA TRP A 120 5.46 12.16 13.91
C TRP A 120 4.08 12.37 13.28
N HIS A 121 3.94 13.44 12.50
CA HIS A 121 2.73 13.77 11.74
C HIS A 121 3.12 14.33 10.38
N LEU A 122 2.23 14.28 9.41
CA LEU A 122 2.48 14.93 8.12
C LEU A 122 2.57 16.46 8.25
N GLY A 123 3.56 17.04 7.57
CA GLY A 123 3.81 18.47 7.54
C GLY A 123 2.94 19.18 6.52
N TRP A 124 1.65 19.32 6.82
CA TRP A 124 0.71 20.06 5.99
C TRP A 124 0.98 21.57 6.04
N VAL A 125 1.03 22.20 4.87
CA VAL A 125 1.14 23.66 4.71
C VAL A 125 -0.06 24.19 3.93
N ASN A 126 -0.38 25.47 4.12
CA ASN A 126 -1.39 26.12 3.28
C ASN A 126 -0.79 26.55 1.91
N LEU A 127 -1.63 27.01 1.00
CA LEU A 127 -1.19 27.39 -0.36
C LEU A 127 -0.18 28.55 -0.36
N GLY A 128 -0.36 29.55 0.51
CA GLY A 128 0.57 30.69 0.62
C GLY A 128 1.95 30.29 1.16
N GLU A 129 1.98 29.42 2.18
CA GLU A 129 3.22 28.82 2.69
C GLU A 129 3.92 27.97 1.63
N CYS A 130 3.15 27.20 0.85
CA CYS A 130 3.66 26.43 -0.28
C CYS A 130 4.30 27.32 -1.34
N GLN A 131 3.67 28.47 -1.67
CA GLN A 131 4.21 29.45 -2.62
C GLN A 131 5.54 30.03 -2.15
N SER A 132 5.64 30.42 -0.88
CA SER A 132 6.89 30.92 -0.30
C SER A 132 7.99 29.85 -0.36
N LEU A 133 7.67 28.61 0.00
CA LEU A 133 8.61 27.49 -0.10
C LEU A 133 9.08 27.26 -1.55
N LEU A 134 8.17 27.24 -2.53
CA LEU A 134 8.53 27.03 -3.95
C LEU A 134 9.46 28.15 -4.44
N SER A 135 9.17 29.39 -4.06
CA SER A 135 9.96 30.56 -4.41
C SER A 135 11.38 30.48 -3.85
N ASN A 136 11.54 30.00 -2.60
CA ASN A 136 12.85 29.78 -1.98
C ASN A 136 13.69 28.71 -2.71
N PHE A 137 13.05 27.76 -3.39
CA PHE A 137 13.73 26.78 -4.25
C PHE A 137 13.89 27.25 -5.71
N GLY A 138 13.47 28.47 -6.05
CA GLY A 138 13.51 29.00 -7.41
C GLY A 138 12.56 28.29 -8.38
N ILE A 139 11.51 27.66 -7.85
CA ILE A 139 10.52 26.92 -8.65
C ILE A 139 9.30 27.82 -8.85
N GLU A 140 8.94 28.08 -10.11
CA GLU A 140 7.71 28.79 -10.43
C GLU A 140 6.50 27.91 -10.11
N MET A 141 5.54 28.47 -9.37
CA MET A 141 4.35 27.75 -8.96
C MET A 141 3.41 27.55 -10.15
N SER A 142 3.14 26.29 -10.50
CA SER A 142 2.19 25.91 -11.54
C SER A 142 1.24 24.83 -11.04
N CYS A 143 -0.03 24.89 -11.47
CA CYS A 143 -1.02 23.86 -11.16
C CYS A 143 -0.62 22.46 -11.66
N GLU A 144 0.26 22.35 -12.67
CA GLU A 144 0.77 21.06 -13.17
C GLU A 144 1.66 20.33 -12.16
N LEU A 145 2.18 21.03 -11.15
CA LEU A 145 3.02 20.43 -10.10
C LEU A 145 2.20 19.71 -9.02
N PHE A 146 0.89 20.00 -8.93
CA PHE A 146 0.03 19.53 -7.85
C PHE A 146 -0.69 18.23 -8.23
N VAL A 147 -0.72 17.30 -7.29
CA VAL A 147 -1.51 16.06 -7.39
C VAL A 147 -2.57 16.04 -6.29
N TYR A 148 -3.82 15.82 -6.68
CA TYR A 148 -4.94 15.73 -5.75
C TYR A 148 -4.89 14.40 -5.00
N LEU A 149 -4.94 14.46 -3.67
CA LEU A 149 -4.90 13.27 -2.81
C LEU A 149 -6.29 12.87 -2.31
N GLY A 150 -7.18 13.84 -2.12
CA GLY A 150 -8.48 13.60 -1.48
C GLY A 150 -9.11 14.87 -0.93
N SER A 151 -10.22 14.70 -0.23
CA SER A 151 -10.95 15.77 0.42
C SER A 151 -11.70 15.26 1.64
N ARG A 152 -11.92 16.15 2.61
CA ARG A 152 -12.86 15.95 3.72
C ARG A 152 -13.93 17.02 3.63
N ALA A 153 -15.03 16.70 2.96
CA ALA A 153 -16.13 17.64 2.72
C ALA A 153 -16.74 18.19 4.01
N GLU A 154 -16.82 17.36 5.06
CA GLU A 154 -17.31 17.75 6.40
C GLU A 154 -16.43 18.81 7.06
N GLU A 155 -15.13 18.81 6.77
CA GLU A 155 -14.15 19.76 7.30
C GLU A 155 -13.86 20.91 6.32
N GLY A 156 -14.44 20.86 5.10
CA GLY A 156 -14.17 21.84 4.04
C GLY A 156 -12.74 21.78 3.49
N GLU A 157 -12.02 20.66 3.67
CA GLU A 157 -10.61 20.53 3.34
C GLU A 157 -10.35 19.76 2.04
N VAL A 158 -9.37 20.23 1.27
CA VAL A 158 -8.86 19.56 0.07
C VAL A 158 -7.36 19.34 0.22
N TYR A 159 -6.94 18.11 -0.08
CA TYR A 159 -5.56 17.66 0.11
C TYR A 159 -4.84 17.51 -1.21
N TRP A 160 -3.66 18.11 -1.29
CA TRP A 160 -2.77 18.08 -2.43
C TRP A 160 -1.37 17.63 -2.02
N ALA A 161 -0.59 17.10 -2.95
CA ALA A 161 0.86 16.97 -2.80
C ALA A 161 1.60 17.66 -3.95
N VAL A 162 2.84 18.04 -3.67
CA VAL A 162 3.74 18.66 -4.65
C VAL A 162 5.18 18.26 -4.33
N ASP A 163 5.98 18.00 -5.37
CA ASP A 163 7.41 17.68 -5.22
C ASP A 163 8.28 18.88 -5.60
N PHE A 164 9.14 19.29 -4.68
CA PHE A 164 10.07 20.41 -4.79
C PHE A 164 11.44 20.01 -5.35
N SER A 165 11.56 18.80 -5.91
CA SER A 165 12.81 18.30 -6.52
C SER A 165 13.15 19.02 -7.82
N GLY A 166 13.63 20.26 -7.72
CA GLY A 166 14.25 21.04 -8.80
C GLY A 166 15.75 21.25 -8.55
N GLU A 167 16.46 21.82 -9.54
CA GLU A 167 17.91 22.11 -9.50
C GLU A 167 18.30 23.21 -8.49
N GLY A 168 17.33 23.80 -7.79
CA GLY A 168 17.55 24.84 -6.77
C GLY A 168 18.22 24.32 -5.49
N GLY A 169 19.41 24.84 -5.18
CA GLY A 169 20.17 24.57 -3.95
C GLY A 169 19.65 25.25 -2.69
N GLY A 170 18.35 25.55 -2.59
CA GLY A 170 17.76 26.25 -1.44
C GLY A 170 18.01 25.51 -0.12
N THR A 171 18.46 26.23 0.91
CA THR A 171 18.61 25.72 2.27
C THR A 171 17.25 25.69 2.98
N VAL A 172 17.06 24.68 3.82
CA VAL A 172 15.80 24.33 4.50
C VAL A 172 15.64 25.11 5.82
N ASP A 173 16.39 26.20 6.02
CA ASP A 173 16.56 26.84 7.33
C ASP A 173 15.24 27.40 7.91
N GLU A 174 14.26 27.78 7.06
CA GLU A 174 12.93 28.23 7.50
C GLU A 174 12.04 27.10 8.08
N LEU A 175 12.28 25.84 7.70
CA LEU A 175 11.52 24.69 8.21
C LEU A 175 11.93 24.30 9.63
N GLY A 176 13.15 24.67 10.06
CA GLY A 176 13.64 24.42 11.42
C GLY A 176 12.82 25.14 12.50
N GLY A 177 12.33 26.36 12.21
CA GLY A 177 11.50 27.13 13.13
C GLY A 177 10.12 26.51 13.41
N LYS A 178 9.61 25.69 12.48
CA LYS A 178 8.33 24.97 12.61
C LYS A 178 8.48 23.49 12.96
N LYS A 179 9.69 23.06 13.34
CA LYS A 179 10.04 21.66 13.59
C LYS A 179 9.67 20.71 12.44
N PHE A 180 9.90 21.13 11.19
CA PHE A 180 9.62 20.32 10.01
C PHE A 180 10.90 19.69 9.43
N CYS A 181 10.77 18.48 8.89
CA CYS A 181 11.85 17.78 8.22
C CYS A 181 11.34 16.89 7.07
N PHE A 182 12.10 16.77 5.98
CA PHE A 182 11.80 15.81 4.93
C PHE A 182 12.36 14.43 5.31
N VAL A 183 11.48 13.43 5.43
CA VAL A 183 11.84 12.12 5.98
C VAL A 183 11.57 11.02 4.96
N GLU A 184 12.45 10.02 4.90
CA GLU A 184 12.22 8.83 4.07
C GLU A 184 10.95 8.09 4.49
N LEU A 185 10.16 7.66 3.52
CA LEU A 185 8.86 7.02 3.81
C LEU A 185 9.03 5.70 4.59
N ARG A 186 10.11 4.95 4.33
CA ARG A 186 10.46 3.75 5.10
C ARG A 186 10.80 4.09 6.56
N THR A 187 11.40 5.24 6.82
CA THR A 187 11.69 5.73 8.17
C THR A 187 10.41 6.09 8.90
N LEU A 188 9.50 6.81 8.25
CA LEU A 188 8.18 7.09 8.82
C LEU A 188 7.42 5.81 9.14
N MET A 189 7.42 4.85 8.21
CA MET A 189 6.79 3.54 8.40
C MET A 189 7.28 2.82 9.66
N VAL A 190 8.60 2.82 9.93
CA VAL A 190 9.15 2.20 11.16
C VAL A 190 8.83 3.04 12.40
N ALA A 191 8.82 4.37 12.28
CA ALA A 191 8.54 5.30 13.38
C ALA A 191 7.05 5.36 13.78
N THR A 192 6.14 4.92 12.92
CA THR A 192 4.69 4.95 13.16
C THR A 192 4.30 4.17 14.40
N ASP A 193 3.49 4.79 15.25
CA ASP A 193 2.76 4.07 16.27
C ASP A 193 1.59 3.34 15.62
N TRP A 194 1.70 2.02 15.50
CA TRP A 194 0.76 1.15 14.80
C TRP A 194 -0.60 1.04 15.49
N ASP A 195 -0.63 1.30 16.80
CA ASP A 195 -1.86 1.33 17.58
C ASP A 195 -2.61 2.67 17.39
N ASP A 196 -1.96 3.67 16.78
CA ASP A 196 -2.55 4.98 16.46
C ASP A 196 -3.10 4.99 15.02
N GLU A 197 -4.42 4.84 14.89
CA GLU A 197 -5.12 4.86 13.60
C GLU A 197 -4.84 6.14 12.79
N ARG A 198 -4.60 7.28 13.45
CA ARG A 198 -4.31 8.53 12.75
C ARG A 198 -2.92 8.48 12.12
N ALA A 199 -1.93 7.98 12.86
CA ALA A 199 -0.57 7.82 12.37
C ALA A 199 -0.51 6.81 11.20
N MET A 200 -1.29 5.72 11.29
CA MET A 200 -1.44 4.77 10.18
C MET A 200 -2.14 5.40 8.96
N GLY A 201 -3.15 6.24 9.19
CA GLY A 201 -3.81 7.02 8.14
C GLY A 201 -2.86 8.01 7.44
N ASP A 202 -2.04 8.73 8.21
CA ASP A 202 -1.00 9.63 7.69
C ASP A 202 0.03 8.86 6.85
N LEU A 203 0.44 7.67 7.29
CA LEU A 203 1.34 6.82 6.52
C LEU A 203 0.72 6.40 5.17
N ALA A 204 -0.57 6.05 5.15
CA ALA A 204 -1.30 5.72 3.93
C ALA A 204 -1.46 6.91 2.97
N ILE A 205 -1.62 8.12 3.51
CA ILE A 205 -1.64 9.35 2.71
C ILE A 205 -0.27 9.59 2.07
N ALA A 206 0.80 9.53 2.87
CA ALA A 206 2.16 9.75 2.39
C ALA A 206 2.57 8.74 1.30
N GLY A 207 2.23 7.46 1.51
CA GLY A 207 2.47 6.42 0.52
C GLY A 207 1.72 6.65 -0.79
N HIS A 208 0.44 7.04 -0.71
CA HIS A 208 -0.35 7.38 -1.90
C HIS A 208 0.23 8.58 -2.65
N ALA A 209 0.60 9.65 -1.93
CA ALA A 209 1.19 10.85 -2.50
C ALA A 209 2.53 10.56 -3.18
N ARG A 210 3.43 9.82 -2.52
CA ARG A 210 4.73 9.41 -3.09
C ARG A 210 4.54 8.65 -4.38
N ALA A 211 3.65 7.65 -4.40
CA ALA A 211 3.37 6.84 -5.58
C ALA A 211 2.92 7.68 -6.78
N LEU A 212 2.04 8.65 -6.56
CA LEU A 212 1.59 9.55 -7.63
C LEU A 212 2.72 10.46 -8.10
N LEU A 213 3.44 11.11 -7.18
CA LEU A 213 4.51 12.05 -7.52
C LEU A 213 5.66 11.38 -8.28
N GLU A 214 6.12 10.21 -7.83
CA GLU A 214 7.17 9.43 -8.51
C GLU A 214 6.72 8.96 -9.91
N TRP A 215 5.44 8.57 -10.05
CA TRP A 215 4.88 8.26 -11.37
C TRP A 215 4.83 9.49 -12.28
N HIS A 216 4.49 10.67 -11.74
CA HIS A 216 4.55 11.93 -12.48
C HIS A 216 5.99 12.26 -12.93
N GLY A 217 6.97 12.02 -12.06
CA GLY A 217 8.39 12.24 -12.34
C GLY A 217 8.94 11.33 -13.43
N SER A 218 8.50 10.07 -13.49
CA SER A 218 8.93 9.09 -14.49
C SER A 218 8.16 9.18 -15.82
N SER A 219 6.88 9.55 -15.79
CA SER A 219 6.01 9.60 -16.97
C SER A 219 6.00 11.00 -17.61
N LYS A 220 7.16 11.55 -18.00
CA LYS A 220 7.25 12.90 -18.60
C LYS A 220 6.92 12.93 -20.10
N PHE A 221 7.13 11.81 -20.78
CA PHE A 221 6.95 11.66 -22.22
C PHE A 221 6.06 10.45 -22.54
N CYS A 222 5.39 10.52 -23.68
CA CYS A 222 4.49 9.48 -24.15
C CYS A 222 5.30 8.31 -24.72
N GLY A 223 5.17 7.12 -24.12
CA GLY A 223 5.82 5.91 -24.61
C GLY A 223 5.38 5.44 -26.01
N ASN A 224 4.37 6.07 -26.63
CA ASN A 224 3.94 5.76 -27.99
C ASN A 224 4.58 6.65 -29.08
N CYS A 225 4.75 7.94 -28.82
CA CYS A 225 5.19 8.91 -29.84
C CYS A 225 6.32 9.85 -29.38
N GLY A 226 6.80 9.72 -28.15
CA GLY A 226 7.84 10.58 -27.56
C GLY A 226 7.38 11.99 -27.19
N GLY A 227 6.15 12.40 -27.52
CA GLY A 227 5.62 13.73 -27.18
C GLY A 227 5.48 13.95 -25.66
N LYS A 228 5.58 15.19 -25.20
CA LYS A 228 5.38 15.56 -23.79
C LYS A 228 3.99 15.10 -23.31
N THR A 229 3.91 14.72 -22.04
CA THR A 229 2.62 14.44 -21.38
C THR A 229 2.33 15.48 -20.32
N VAL A 230 1.07 15.90 -20.22
CA VAL A 230 0.59 16.86 -19.23
C VAL A 230 -0.36 16.20 -18.23
N PRO A 231 -0.37 16.61 -16.95
CA PRO A 231 -1.35 16.16 -15.96
C PRO A 231 -2.78 16.48 -16.38
N MET A 232 -3.70 15.55 -16.10
CA MET A 232 -5.13 15.71 -16.30
C MET A 232 -5.87 15.20 -15.07
N GLU A 233 -7.11 15.64 -14.87
CA GLU A 233 -7.96 15.21 -13.74
C GLU A 233 -7.25 15.40 -12.39
N ALA A 234 -6.72 16.60 -12.16
CA ALA A 234 -6.00 16.97 -10.94
C ALA A 234 -4.81 16.04 -10.63
N GLY A 235 -4.10 15.61 -11.68
CA GLY A 235 -2.93 14.75 -11.54
C GLY A 235 -3.25 13.26 -11.38
N ARG A 236 -4.50 12.83 -11.52
CA ARG A 236 -4.86 11.39 -11.45
C ARG A 236 -4.44 10.60 -12.69
N ARG A 237 -4.28 11.27 -13.82
CA ARG A 237 -3.74 10.69 -15.06
C ARG A 237 -2.96 11.74 -15.83
N LYS A 238 -2.34 11.31 -16.94
CA LYS A 238 -1.66 12.18 -17.90
C LYS A 238 -2.21 12.00 -19.29
N GLN A 239 -1.98 12.98 -20.15
CA GLN A 239 -2.32 12.92 -21.57
C GLN A 239 -1.19 13.44 -22.44
N CYS A 240 -0.93 12.75 -23.55
CA CYS A 240 0.02 13.21 -24.55
C CYS A 240 -0.46 14.51 -25.21
N THR A 241 0.44 15.49 -25.32
CA THR A 241 0.14 16.79 -25.95
C THR A 241 0.06 16.72 -27.46
N ASN A 242 0.67 15.72 -28.09
CA ASN A 242 0.61 15.54 -29.55
C ASN A 242 -0.84 15.28 -29.99
N GLU A 243 -1.36 16.19 -30.82
CA GLU A 243 -2.74 16.19 -31.34
C GLU A 243 -3.10 14.91 -32.09
N SER A 244 -2.17 14.31 -32.83
CA SER A 244 -2.44 13.06 -33.55
C SER A 244 -2.41 11.82 -32.65
N CYS A 245 -1.84 11.93 -31.43
CA CYS A 245 -1.71 10.80 -30.51
C CYS A 245 -2.75 10.83 -29.39
N LYS A 246 -2.83 11.92 -28.62
CA LYS A 246 -3.74 12.12 -27.46
C LYS A 246 -3.85 10.95 -26.46
N LYS A 247 -2.88 10.03 -26.45
CA LYS A 247 -2.87 8.84 -25.59
C LYS A 247 -2.98 9.23 -24.12
N ARG A 248 -3.86 8.53 -23.40
CA ARG A 248 -4.02 8.64 -21.94
C ARG A 248 -3.02 7.71 -21.26
N VAL A 249 -2.40 8.19 -20.19
CA VAL A 249 -1.42 7.44 -19.39
C VAL A 249 -1.90 7.45 -17.94
N TYR A 250 -1.95 6.27 -17.32
CA TYR A 250 -2.41 6.08 -15.94
C TYR A 250 -1.24 5.74 -15.02
N PRO A 251 -1.39 5.96 -13.70
CA PRO A 251 -0.40 5.53 -12.70
C PRO A 251 -0.02 4.06 -12.84
N ARG A 252 1.29 3.78 -12.83
CA ARG A 252 1.85 2.43 -12.87
C ARG A 252 1.76 1.79 -11.49
N ILE A 253 1.26 0.56 -11.44
CA ILE A 253 1.27 -0.32 -10.27
C ILE A 253 1.91 -1.63 -10.72
N ASP A 254 2.95 -2.07 -10.01
CA ASP A 254 3.67 -3.31 -10.33
C ASP A 254 3.23 -4.42 -9.35
N PRO A 255 2.41 -5.39 -9.79
CA PRO A 255 1.95 -6.47 -8.93
C PRO A 255 3.10 -7.44 -8.60
N VAL A 256 3.17 -7.82 -7.33
CA VAL A 256 4.18 -8.71 -6.77
C VAL A 256 3.47 -9.73 -5.89
N VAL A 257 3.63 -11.02 -6.17
CA VAL A 257 3.15 -12.07 -5.26
C VAL A 257 4.13 -12.21 -4.11
N ILE A 258 3.62 -12.43 -2.91
CA ILE A 258 4.42 -12.76 -1.74
C ILE A 258 3.76 -13.94 -1.03
N MET A 259 4.52 -15.00 -0.78
CA MET A 259 3.95 -16.28 -0.35
C MET A 259 4.69 -16.86 0.83
N LEU A 260 3.93 -17.27 1.84
CA LEU A 260 4.42 -18.15 2.89
C LEU A 260 4.17 -19.59 2.45
N VAL A 261 5.25 -20.32 2.18
CA VAL A 261 5.18 -21.72 1.76
C VAL A 261 5.13 -22.60 3.01
N ILE A 262 4.07 -23.38 3.16
CA ILE A 262 3.75 -24.18 4.34
C ILE A 262 3.88 -25.66 3.99
N ASP A 263 4.57 -26.40 4.85
CA ASP A 263 4.49 -27.85 4.91
C ASP A 263 3.54 -28.25 6.05
N LYS A 264 2.37 -28.79 5.67
CA LYS A 264 1.33 -29.20 6.63
C LYS A 264 1.73 -30.43 7.44
N GLU A 265 2.54 -31.33 6.87
CA GLU A 265 2.87 -32.61 7.52
C GLU A 265 3.90 -32.42 8.64
N ASN A 266 4.86 -31.53 8.42
CA ASN A 266 5.95 -31.27 9.36
C ASN A 266 5.77 -30.00 10.21
N ASP A 267 4.62 -29.33 10.07
CA ASP A 267 4.27 -28.08 10.76
C ASP A 267 5.38 -27.00 10.72
N CYS A 268 5.87 -26.74 9.51
CA CYS A 268 6.94 -25.78 9.26
C CYS A 268 6.66 -24.91 8.04
N VAL A 269 7.41 -23.81 7.93
CA VAL A 269 7.35 -22.87 6.80
C VAL A 269 8.71 -22.63 6.21
N LEU A 270 8.73 -22.39 4.90
CA LEU A 270 9.93 -21.98 4.19
C LEU A 270 10.07 -20.46 4.29
N LEU A 271 11.24 -20.02 4.73
CA LEU A 271 11.62 -18.61 4.75
C LEU A 271 12.94 -18.44 4.03
N SER A 272 13.15 -17.27 3.43
CA SER A 272 14.38 -16.94 2.70
C SER A 272 15.05 -15.69 3.23
N ARG A 273 16.33 -15.54 2.88
CA ARG A 273 17.15 -14.35 3.06
C ARG A 273 17.73 -13.92 1.73
N GLN A 274 17.81 -12.62 1.52
CA GLN A 274 18.45 -12.02 0.36
C GLN A 274 19.59 -11.11 0.83
N SER A 275 20.70 -11.09 0.10
CA SER A 275 21.89 -10.30 0.43
C SER A 275 21.62 -8.79 0.54
N ARG A 276 20.59 -8.29 -0.15
CA ARG A 276 20.12 -6.90 -0.11
C ARG A 276 19.35 -6.54 1.17
N PHE A 277 18.91 -7.52 1.95
CA PHE A 277 18.16 -7.30 3.18
C PHE A 277 19.09 -6.92 4.34
N VAL A 278 18.49 -6.39 5.41
CA VAL A 278 19.21 -6.20 6.67
C VAL A 278 19.78 -7.57 7.09
N PRO A 279 21.08 -7.68 7.41
CA PRO A 279 21.70 -8.96 7.73
C PRO A 279 20.87 -9.72 8.78
N ARG A 280 20.59 -11.00 8.51
CA ARG A 280 19.77 -11.92 9.34
C ARG A 280 18.24 -11.74 9.25
N MET A 281 17.72 -10.90 8.36
CA MET A 281 16.27 -10.83 8.12
C MET A 281 15.81 -12.04 7.31
N TRP A 282 14.85 -12.80 7.86
CA TRP A 282 14.15 -13.87 7.17
C TRP A 282 12.78 -13.39 6.71
N SER A 283 12.33 -13.76 5.52
CA SER A 283 11.04 -13.33 4.98
C SER A 283 10.38 -14.40 4.11
N CYS A 284 9.15 -14.12 3.69
CA CYS A 284 8.46 -14.88 2.64
C CYS A 284 9.20 -14.73 1.30
N LEU A 285 9.02 -15.71 0.41
CA LEU A 285 9.39 -15.58 -1.00
C LEU A 285 8.50 -14.53 -1.68
N ALA A 286 9.04 -13.81 -2.66
CA ALA A 286 8.26 -12.80 -3.38
C ALA A 286 8.85 -12.48 -4.76
N GLY A 287 7.98 -12.33 -5.75
CA GLY A 287 8.39 -12.02 -7.10
C GLY A 287 7.32 -11.36 -7.96
N PHE A 288 7.73 -10.84 -9.10
CA PHE A 288 6.85 -10.10 -10.00
C PHE A 288 5.97 -11.06 -10.80
N ILE A 289 4.77 -10.62 -11.14
CA ILE A 289 3.94 -11.37 -12.09
C ILE A 289 4.48 -11.15 -13.51
N GLU A 290 4.40 -12.18 -14.34
CA GLU A 290 4.71 -12.06 -15.77
C GLU A 290 3.46 -11.80 -16.63
N PRO A 291 3.61 -11.15 -17.81
CA PRO A 291 2.50 -10.97 -18.74
C PRO A 291 1.91 -12.31 -19.20
N GLY A 292 0.62 -12.51 -18.95
CA GLY A 292 -0.08 -13.75 -19.30
C GLY A 292 -0.18 -14.76 -18.15
N GLU A 293 0.39 -14.45 -16.99
CA GLU A 293 0.38 -15.28 -15.80
C GLU A 293 -0.74 -14.87 -14.82
N SER A 294 -1.41 -15.86 -14.22
CA SER A 294 -2.28 -15.65 -13.04
C SER A 294 -1.44 -15.48 -11.76
N LEU A 295 -2.05 -14.95 -10.69
CA LEU A 295 -1.33 -14.78 -9.42
C LEU A 295 -0.89 -16.13 -8.85
N GLU A 296 -1.72 -17.16 -9.00
CA GLU A 296 -1.43 -18.51 -8.52
C GLU A 296 -0.35 -19.21 -9.33
N GLU A 297 -0.23 -18.91 -10.64
CA GLU A 297 0.88 -19.38 -11.47
C GLU A 297 2.18 -18.69 -11.05
N ALA A 298 2.17 -17.37 -10.83
CA ALA A 298 3.34 -16.62 -10.34
C ALA A 298 3.84 -17.15 -9.01
N VAL A 299 2.94 -17.45 -8.06
CA VAL A 299 3.31 -18.07 -6.78
C VAL A 299 4.03 -19.40 -6.98
N ARG A 300 3.56 -20.24 -7.92
CA ARG A 300 4.17 -21.55 -8.20
C ARG A 300 5.53 -21.40 -8.88
N ARG A 301 5.62 -20.54 -9.90
CA ARG A 301 6.85 -20.27 -10.64
C ARG A 301 7.93 -19.73 -9.73
N GLU A 302 7.66 -18.62 -9.04
CA GLU A 302 8.64 -17.96 -8.15
C GLU A 302 9.10 -18.88 -7.01
N THR A 303 8.20 -19.70 -6.43
CA THR A 303 8.60 -20.67 -5.40
C THR A 303 9.55 -21.72 -5.98
N TRP A 304 9.26 -22.22 -7.18
CA TRP A 304 10.08 -23.24 -7.84
C TRP A 304 11.43 -22.69 -8.32
N GLU A 305 11.46 -21.49 -8.90
CA GLU A 305 12.67 -20.81 -9.37
C GLU A 305 13.64 -20.54 -8.22
N GLU A 306 13.17 -19.92 -7.13
CA GLU A 306 14.04 -19.52 -6.01
C GLU A 306 14.48 -20.70 -5.13
N THR A 307 13.66 -21.76 -5.02
CA THR A 307 13.86 -22.81 -3.99
C THR A 307 13.74 -24.25 -4.46
N GLY A 308 13.32 -24.49 -5.71
CA GLY A 308 13.06 -25.83 -6.26
C GLY A 308 11.80 -26.50 -5.72
N ILE A 309 11.05 -25.85 -4.82
CA ILE A 309 9.87 -26.44 -4.17
C ILE A 309 8.65 -26.32 -5.08
N GLU A 310 8.03 -27.46 -5.40
CA GLU A 310 6.70 -27.46 -5.98
C GLU A 310 5.63 -27.22 -4.92
N VAL A 311 4.69 -26.31 -5.24
CA VAL A 311 3.51 -26.05 -4.41
C VAL A 311 2.21 -26.44 -5.13
N GLY A 312 1.28 -26.98 -4.36
CA GLY A 312 -0.04 -27.41 -4.82
C GLY A 312 -1.08 -26.31 -4.68
N GLU A 313 -1.85 -26.37 -3.60
CA GLU A 313 -2.88 -25.39 -3.26
C GLU A 313 -2.26 -24.01 -2.95
N VAL A 314 -2.87 -22.94 -3.48
CA VAL A 314 -2.48 -21.55 -3.29
C VAL A 314 -3.71 -20.77 -2.83
N VAL A 315 -3.62 -20.10 -1.67
CA VAL A 315 -4.76 -19.46 -1.00
C VAL A 315 -4.42 -18.00 -0.76
N TYR A 316 -5.24 -17.10 -1.30
CA TYR A 316 -5.11 -15.67 -1.06
C TYR A 316 -5.32 -15.33 0.42
N HIS A 317 -4.46 -14.46 0.95
CA HIS A 317 -4.55 -13.94 2.31
C HIS A 317 -5.01 -12.47 2.33
N SER A 318 -4.19 -11.58 1.76
CA SER A 318 -4.43 -10.13 1.79
C SER A 318 -3.59 -9.41 0.73
N SER A 319 -3.72 -8.09 0.64
CA SER A 319 -2.88 -7.26 -0.24
C SER A 319 -2.41 -5.99 0.46
N GLN A 320 -1.23 -5.50 0.07
CA GLN A 320 -0.60 -4.32 0.64
C GLN A 320 -0.04 -3.43 -0.48
N PRO A 321 -0.46 -2.15 -0.56
CA PRO A 321 0.26 -1.15 -1.34
C PRO A 321 1.68 -0.98 -0.79
N TRP A 322 2.69 -0.96 -1.65
CA TRP A 322 4.08 -0.84 -1.25
C TRP A 322 4.80 0.27 -2.03
N PRO A 323 4.52 1.53 -1.67
CA PRO A 323 5.12 2.70 -2.29
C PRO A 323 6.45 3.05 -1.61
N VAL A 324 7.30 2.06 -1.33
CA VAL A 324 8.67 2.25 -0.78
C VAL A 324 9.74 1.53 -1.61
N GLY A 325 9.37 1.13 -2.85
CA GLY A 325 10.31 0.67 -3.86
C GLY A 325 11.20 1.79 -4.41
N PRO A 326 12.16 1.45 -5.29
CA PRO A 326 12.99 2.42 -6.01
C PRO A 326 12.15 3.45 -6.77
N SER A 327 12.67 4.66 -7.00
CA SER A 327 11.92 5.72 -7.72
C SER A 327 11.50 5.34 -9.15
N SER A 328 12.17 4.37 -9.79
CA SER A 328 11.75 3.81 -11.09
C SER A 328 10.47 2.95 -11.00
N MET A 329 10.06 2.58 -9.79
CA MET A 329 8.92 1.75 -9.48
C MET A 329 8.04 2.45 -8.43
N PRO A 330 7.14 3.34 -8.87
CA PRO A 330 6.43 4.26 -7.99
C PRO A 330 5.63 3.56 -6.88
N CYS A 331 5.03 2.41 -7.19
CA CYS A 331 4.26 1.62 -6.24
C CYS A 331 4.17 0.17 -6.69
N GLN A 332 4.54 -0.75 -5.79
CA GLN A 332 4.24 -2.17 -5.95
C GLN A 332 2.90 -2.50 -5.28
N LEU A 333 2.19 -3.49 -5.80
CA LEU A 333 1.04 -4.09 -5.13
C LEU A 333 1.46 -5.49 -4.65
N MET A 334 1.73 -5.61 -3.35
CA MET A 334 2.05 -6.90 -2.74
C MET A 334 0.76 -7.70 -2.57
N VAL A 335 0.72 -8.92 -3.07
CA VAL A 335 -0.43 -9.82 -2.98
C VAL A 335 -0.01 -11.07 -2.22
N GLY A 336 -0.53 -11.22 -1.01
CA GLY A 336 -0.12 -12.23 -0.04
C GLY A 336 -0.85 -13.54 -0.23
N PHE A 337 -0.11 -14.65 -0.21
CA PHE A 337 -0.63 -16.01 -0.34
C PHE A 337 -0.06 -16.96 0.71
N TYR A 338 -0.87 -17.96 1.06
CA TYR A 338 -0.37 -19.23 1.58
C TYR A 338 -0.22 -20.20 0.42
N ALA A 339 0.92 -20.87 0.33
CA ALA A 339 1.18 -21.90 -0.67
C ALA A 339 1.56 -23.20 0.05
N TYR A 340 1.05 -24.34 -0.39
CA TYR A 340 1.29 -25.61 0.28
C TYR A 340 2.29 -26.47 -0.49
N ALA A 341 3.43 -26.74 0.14
CA ALA A 341 4.50 -27.51 -0.47
C ALA A 341 4.12 -28.98 -0.65
N LYS A 342 4.63 -29.58 -1.72
CA LYS A 342 4.50 -31.02 -1.99
C LYS A 342 5.71 -31.84 -1.52
N SER A 343 6.81 -31.17 -1.17
CA SER A 343 8.04 -31.79 -0.68
C SER A 343 8.88 -30.77 0.12
N GLN A 344 9.92 -31.26 0.79
CA GLN A 344 10.87 -30.41 1.53
C GLN A 344 12.25 -30.31 0.87
N VAL A 345 12.46 -30.93 -0.30
CA VAL A 345 13.77 -31.00 -0.94
C VAL A 345 14.12 -29.66 -1.57
N LEU A 346 14.96 -28.89 -0.88
CA LEU A 346 15.37 -27.55 -1.32
C LEU A 346 16.49 -27.61 -2.35
N ASN A 347 16.33 -26.80 -3.40
CA ASN A 347 17.38 -26.43 -4.33
C ASN A 347 17.37 -24.91 -4.47
N VAL A 348 18.12 -24.23 -3.60
CA VAL A 348 18.09 -22.77 -3.48
C VAL A 348 18.93 -22.14 -4.59
N ASP A 349 18.31 -21.24 -5.36
CA ASP A 349 19.06 -20.39 -6.29
C ASP A 349 19.88 -19.37 -5.51
N LYS A 350 21.21 -19.52 -5.56
CA LYS A 350 22.17 -18.66 -4.86
C LYS A 350 22.48 -17.37 -5.61
N GLU A 351 22.00 -17.22 -6.85
CA GLU A 351 22.09 -15.93 -7.57
C GLU A 351 21.07 -14.93 -7.00
N GLU A 352 19.88 -15.39 -6.61
CA GLU A 352 18.82 -14.54 -6.06
C GLU A 352 18.77 -14.54 -4.53
N LEU A 353 18.89 -15.72 -3.90
CA LEU A 353 18.77 -15.89 -2.46
C LEU A 353 20.13 -16.14 -1.79
N GLU A 354 20.37 -15.46 -0.68
CA GLU A 354 21.49 -15.80 0.19
C GLU A 354 21.24 -17.18 0.83
N ASP A 355 20.02 -17.40 1.34
CA ASP A 355 19.61 -18.69 1.92
C ASP A 355 18.10 -18.90 1.91
N ALA A 356 17.67 -20.17 2.01
CA ALA A 356 16.28 -20.54 2.26
C ALA A 356 16.23 -21.79 3.14
N GLN A 357 15.39 -21.78 4.17
CA GLN A 357 15.33 -22.84 5.18
C GLN A 357 13.89 -23.07 5.66
N TRP A 358 13.62 -24.33 6.00
CA TRP A 358 12.41 -24.71 6.72
C TRP A 358 12.55 -24.36 8.20
N HIS A 359 11.55 -23.68 8.75
CA HIS A 359 11.50 -23.31 10.16
C HIS A 359 10.23 -23.82 10.81
N SER A 360 10.39 -24.46 11.96
CA SER A 360 9.26 -24.97 12.73
C SER A 360 8.38 -23.84 13.22
N ARG A 361 7.09 -24.13 13.43
CA ARG A 361 6.17 -23.18 14.06
C ARG A 361 6.68 -22.65 15.41
N GLU A 362 7.33 -23.51 16.20
CA GLU A 362 7.89 -23.14 17.49
C GLU A 362 8.99 -22.09 17.36
N ASP A 363 9.92 -22.28 16.42
CA ASP A 363 11.01 -21.33 16.18
C ASP A 363 10.49 -20.00 15.65
N VAL A 364 9.52 -20.04 14.73
CA VAL A 364 8.85 -18.83 14.22
C VAL A 364 8.14 -18.08 15.36
N LYS A 365 7.42 -18.77 16.25
CA LYS A 365 6.79 -18.15 17.43
C LYS A 365 7.81 -17.50 18.35
N LYS A 366 8.95 -18.15 18.61
CA LYS A 366 10.06 -17.59 19.41
C LYS A 366 10.64 -16.33 18.77
N ALA A 367 10.77 -16.30 17.44
CA ALA A 367 11.32 -15.17 16.69
C ALA A 367 10.33 -13.99 16.51
N LEU A 368 9.02 -14.20 16.68
CA LEU A 368 7.99 -13.14 16.70
C LEU A 368 8.03 -12.34 18.02
N GLY A 369 9.18 -11.80 18.40
CA GLY A 369 9.35 -10.96 19.59
C GLY A 369 8.78 -9.54 19.39
N PHE A 370 7.61 -9.24 19.95
CA PHE A 370 6.96 -7.93 19.80
C PHE A 370 7.72 -6.77 20.48
N ALA A 371 8.54 -7.08 21.50
CA ALA A 371 9.30 -6.09 22.27
C ALA A 371 10.38 -5.39 21.44
N ASP A 372 11.06 -6.13 20.55
CA ASP A 372 12.13 -5.58 19.72
C ASP A 372 11.60 -4.60 18.67
N TYR A 373 10.42 -4.89 18.10
CA TYR A 373 9.77 -3.97 17.17
C TYR A 373 9.32 -2.68 17.86
N LYS A 374 8.79 -2.73 19.08
CA LYS A 374 8.46 -1.52 19.85
C LYS A 374 9.71 -0.69 20.15
N LYS A 375 10.84 -1.34 20.45
CA LYS A 375 12.12 -0.64 20.66
C LYS A 375 12.58 0.04 19.37
N ALA A 376 12.60 -0.67 18.25
CA ALA A 376 12.97 -0.12 16.94
C ALA A 376 12.07 1.05 16.52
N GLN A 377 10.77 0.92 16.76
CA GLN A 377 9.78 1.97 16.50
C GLN A 377 10.07 3.23 17.32
N ARG A 378 10.26 3.09 18.64
CA ARG A 378 10.58 4.23 19.52
C ARG A 378 11.89 4.91 19.14
N MET A 379 12.91 4.12 18.77
CA MET A 379 14.19 4.65 18.28
C MET A 379 14.01 5.44 16.98
N ALA A 380 13.27 4.91 16.01
CA ALA A 380 12.97 5.59 14.75
C ALA A 380 12.14 6.86 14.98
N ALA A 381 11.14 6.82 15.85
CA ALA A 381 10.34 7.99 16.22
C ALA A 381 11.18 9.08 16.90
N ALA A 382 12.08 8.69 17.82
CA ALA A 382 13.03 9.60 18.44
C ALA A 382 13.95 10.27 17.41
N LYS A 383 14.46 9.49 16.44
CA LYS A 383 15.27 9.99 15.33
C LYS A 383 14.52 11.00 14.47
N VAL A 384 13.28 10.70 14.08
CA VAL A 384 12.42 11.64 13.34
C VAL A 384 12.22 12.93 14.14
N GLY A 385 12.00 12.83 15.46
CA GLY A 385 11.91 13.98 16.34
C GLY A 385 13.18 14.83 16.37
N GLN A 386 14.37 14.20 16.40
CA GLN A 386 15.66 14.90 16.35
C GLN A 386 15.91 15.58 15.00
N MET A 387 15.59 14.91 13.89
CA MET A 387 15.67 15.48 12.54
C MET A 387 14.79 16.72 12.42
N CYS A 388 13.57 16.65 12.92
CA CYS A 388 12.62 17.75 12.87
C CYS A 388 12.99 18.91 13.79
N ARG A 389 13.76 18.68 14.87
CA ARG A 389 14.37 19.75 15.67
C ARG A 389 15.67 20.33 15.06
N GLY A 390 16.11 19.83 13.91
CA GLY A 390 17.35 20.28 13.26
C GLY A 390 18.64 19.77 13.95
N VAL A 391 18.53 18.76 14.82
CA VAL A 391 19.66 18.22 15.60
C VAL A 391 20.46 17.18 14.81
N GLU A 392 19.81 16.43 13.91
CA GLU A 392 20.47 15.45 13.04
C GLU A 392 20.25 15.75 11.54
N LYS A 393 21.29 15.55 10.72
CA LYS A 393 21.17 15.58 9.25
C LYS A 393 20.66 14.23 8.76
N GLY A 394 19.68 14.24 7.85
CA GLY A 394 18.97 13.04 7.40
C GLY A 394 19.86 11.93 6.82
N GLN A 395 20.23 10.98 7.68
CA GLN A 395 20.92 9.75 7.31
C GLN A 395 19.94 8.57 7.20
N SER A 396 20.21 7.67 6.25
CA SER A 396 19.43 6.46 5.99
C SER A 396 19.41 5.52 7.20
N LEU A 397 18.22 5.08 7.62
CA LEU A 397 18.04 4.08 8.70
C LEU A 397 18.59 2.68 8.37
N SER A 398 18.99 2.42 7.13
CA SER A 398 19.56 1.11 6.75
C SER A 398 20.81 0.76 7.55
N ALA A 399 21.51 1.75 8.12
CA ALA A 399 22.69 1.54 8.95
C ALA A 399 22.38 1.29 10.44
N ASP A 400 21.20 1.67 10.94
CA ASP A 400 20.90 1.75 12.38
C ASP A 400 20.21 0.51 12.96
N PHE A 401 19.94 -0.52 12.15
CA PHE A 401 19.49 -1.83 12.65
C PHE A 401 20.62 -2.66 13.29
N ASN A 402 21.84 -2.11 13.35
CA ASN A 402 22.89 -2.65 14.21
C ASN A 402 22.62 -2.26 15.67
N ILE A 403 21.72 -3.00 16.30
CA ILE A 403 21.48 -2.91 17.74
C ILE A 403 22.68 -3.50 18.48
N GLU A 404 23.46 -2.63 19.13
CA GLU A 404 24.36 -3.01 20.22
C GLU A 404 23.52 -3.48 21.43
N ASN A 405 23.44 -4.80 21.65
CA ASN A 405 23.67 -5.48 22.94
C ASN A 405 23.19 -6.94 22.93
N GLY A 406 24.08 -7.83 23.40
CA GLY A 406 23.83 -9.08 24.15
C GLY A 406 22.75 -10.06 23.64
N GLU A 407 23.21 -11.20 23.11
CA GLU A 407 22.41 -12.34 22.59
C GLU A 407 21.46 -11.98 21.43
N VAL A 408 22.05 -11.88 20.24
CA VAL A 408 21.34 -11.63 18.99
C VAL A 408 20.42 -12.81 18.68
N ALA A 409 19.10 -12.57 18.61
CA ALA A 409 18.17 -13.58 18.14
C ALA A 409 18.62 -14.12 16.76
N PRO A 410 18.66 -15.44 16.55
CA PRO A 410 19.20 -16.04 15.32
C PRO A 410 18.38 -15.70 14.07
N MET A 411 17.17 -15.17 14.26
CA MET A 411 16.19 -14.87 13.23
C MET A 411 15.36 -13.65 13.63
N PHE A 412 15.14 -12.72 12.71
CA PHE A 412 14.11 -11.69 12.84
C PHE A 412 13.33 -11.54 11.53
N PHE A 413 12.10 -11.07 11.64
CA PHE A 413 11.18 -10.90 10.51
C PHE A 413 11.03 -9.41 10.13
N PRO A 414 10.44 -9.10 8.96
CA PRO A 414 9.92 -7.77 8.72
C PRO A 414 8.98 -7.35 9.85
N GLY A 415 8.88 -6.05 10.10
CA GLY A 415 8.03 -5.53 11.18
C GLY A 415 6.54 -5.87 11.03
N PRO A 416 5.74 -5.72 12.11
CA PRO A 416 4.36 -6.23 12.24
C PRO A 416 3.33 -5.67 11.25
N PHE A 417 3.73 -4.74 10.40
CA PHE A 417 2.94 -4.00 9.42
C PHE A 417 3.23 -4.43 7.97
N ALA A 418 4.31 -5.18 7.77
CA ALA A 418 4.66 -5.73 6.47
C ALA A 418 3.85 -7.00 6.23
N ILE A 419 3.30 -7.17 5.04
CA ILE A 419 2.46 -8.31 4.66
C ILE A 419 3.14 -9.65 4.93
N ALA A 420 4.47 -9.75 4.79
CA ALA A 420 5.24 -10.92 5.21
C ALA A 420 5.04 -11.27 6.69
N ASN A 421 5.11 -10.27 7.59
CA ASN A 421 4.87 -10.49 9.01
C ASN A 421 3.41 -10.91 9.26
N HIS A 422 2.44 -10.30 8.57
CA HIS A 422 1.04 -10.72 8.70
C HIS A 422 0.82 -12.18 8.28
N LEU A 423 1.43 -12.62 7.17
CA LEU A 423 1.39 -14.03 6.75
C LEU A 423 2.02 -14.94 7.80
N ILE A 424 3.24 -14.62 8.23
CA ILE A 424 4.01 -15.43 9.20
C ILE A 424 3.30 -15.50 10.56
N SER A 425 2.87 -14.37 11.09
CA SER A 425 2.22 -14.28 12.40
C SER A 425 0.80 -14.86 12.40
N SER A 426 0.04 -14.68 11.32
CA SER A 426 -1.28 -15.29 11.17
C SER A 426 -1.14 -16.81 11.13
N TRP A 427 -0.24 -17.35 10.28
CA TRP A 427 0.05 -18.78 10.25
C TRP A 427 0.47 -19.28 11.63
N ALA A 428 1.51 -18.69 12.24
CA ALA A 428 2.07 -19.15 13.51
C ALA A 428 1.01 -19.24 14.62
N ASN A 429 0.08 -18.29 14.69
CA ASN A 429 -0.92 -18.19 15.76
C ASN A 429 -2.27 -18.87 15.45
N GLN A 430 -2.41 -19.61 14.35
CA GLN A 430 -3.68 -20.29 14.00
C GLN A 430 -4.16 -21.30 15.06
N ASP A 431 -3.27 -21.99 15.78
CA ASP A 431 -3.66 -22.97 16.82
C ASP A 431 -4.41 -22.36 18.01
N THR A 432 -4.17 -21.08 18.30
CA THR A 432 -4.82 -20.36 19.40
C THR A 432 -6.32 -20.14 19.18
N LEU A 433 -6.81 -20.29 17.95
CA LEU A 433 -8.22 -20.12 17.59
C LEU A 433 -9.02 -21.42 17.63
N VAL A 434 -8.35 -22.58 17.54
CA VAL A 434 -9.02 -23.91 17.49
C VAL A 434 -9.38 -24.40 18.90
N ASN A 435 -8.64 -23.97 19.93
CA ASN A 435 -8.90 -24.31 21.34
C ASN A 435 -9.76 -23.26 22.05
N GLY A 436 -10.97 -22.99 21.56
CA GLY A 436 -12.17 -22.66 22.35
C GLY A 436 -12.13 -21.67 23.53
N VAL A 437 -11.11 -20.84 23.67
CA VAL A 437 -11.03 -19.76 24.66
C VAL A 437 -10.39 -18.59 23.95
N GLN A 438 -11.23 -17.64 23.56
CA GLN A 438 -10.80 -16.32 23.16
C GLN A 438 -10.18 -15.67 24.41
N THR A 439 -8.89 -15.89 24.66
CA THR A 439 -8.10 -15.04 25.53
C THR A 439 -8.03 -13.70 24.83
N GLN A 440 -9.04 -12.86 25.10
CA GLN A 440 -8.91 -11.43 24.91
C GLN A 440 -7.61 -11.03 25.61
N LEU A 441 -6.60 -10.67 24.81
CA LEU A 441 -5.62 -9.69 25.26
C LEU A 441 -6.44 -8.44 25.61
N LYS A 442 -6.80 -8.34 26.89
CA LYS A 442 -7.40 -7.14 27.48
C LYS A 442 -6.39 -6.01 27.32
N PHE A 443 -6.51 -5.25 26.25
CA PHE A 443 -6.07 -3.88 26.27
C PHE A 443 -7.00 -3.11 27.23
N PRO A 444 -6.46 -2.27 28.12
CA PRO A 444 -7.29 -1.51 29.04
C PRO A 444 -8.16 -0.53 28.24
N SER A 445 -9.44 -0.89 28.08
CA SER A 445 -10.47 -0.01 27.54
C SER A 445 -10.67 1.16 28.50
N SER A 446 -10.16 2.35 28.15
CA SER A 446 -10.67 3.59 28.74
C SER A 446 -12.08 3.82 28.17
N SER A 447 -13.06 3.73 29.05
CA SER A 447 -14.46 4.04 28.78
C SER A 447 -14.62 5.44 28.20
N LEU A 448 -15.13 5.54 26.98
CA LEU A 448 -15.82 6.74 26.52
C LEU A 448 -17.32 6.48 26.66
N SER A 449 -17.87 7.02 27.74
CA SER A 449 -19.31 7.21 27.91
C SER A 449 -19.78 8.28 26.93
N ASN A 450 -20.81 7.92 26.16
CA ASN A 450 -21.60 8.81 25.31
C ASN A 450 -22.00 10.10 26.06
N LEU A 451 -21.68 11.25 25.46
CA LEU A 451 -22.51 12.46 25.40
C LEU A 451 -21.94 13.41 24.35
#